data_AF-A0A955YER3-F1
#
_entry.id   AF-A0A955YER3-F1
#
_cell.length_a   1.000
_cell.length_b   1.000
_cell.length_c   1.000
_cell.angle_alpha   90.00
_cell.angle_beta   90.00
_cell.angle_gamma   90.00
#
_symmetry.space_group_name_H-M   'P 1'
#
loop_
_entity.id
_entity.type
_entity.pdbx_description
1 polymer ?
#
loop_
_entity_poly.entity_id
_entity_poly.type
_entity_poly.pdbx_seq_one_letter_code
_entity_poly.pdbx_strand_id
1 'polypeptide(L)'
;MPTISASPSTIGAPALDIDRLLAHLPADRRAQVKWTRKPFMDAVETALQSPGDVDLLESASRHATKPITAIMEVVAELLASPEFAVQRASLMSNLEADQRDLSTFVGDPGVVDTLDWCLSFIKGVYREVWSHLAGANWQAALRDAASGEVEETPAAAAFRRGMFALMVASEVSRRGGAVEDAVTLIDIAFLELDEFRQALARGGLIISPFAEETREQRLRRVDTYVTRIRETFTERDFRELDSARLTSLRE
;
A
#
# COMPACT_ATOMS: atom_id res chain seq x y z
N MET A 1 17.39 36.74 -10.00
CA MET A 1 16.60 35.49 -9.83
C MET A 1 17.54 34.44 -9.29
N PRO A 2 17.41 33.98 -8.04
CA PRO A 2 18.17 32.83 -7.59
C PRO A 2 17.44 31.56 -8.02
N THR A 3 18.09 30.80 -8.90
CA THR A 3 17.79 29.40 -9.21
C THR A 3 18.07 28.59 -7.94
N ILE A 4 17.03 28.14 -7.25
CA ILE A 4 17.20 27.23 -6.12
C ILE A 4 17.24 25.81 -6.68
N SER A 5 18.41 25.20 -6.54
CA SER A 5 18.73 23.80 -6.80
C SER A 5 17.67 22.89 -6.17
N ALA A 6 17.05 22.05 -7.01
CA ALA A 6 16.26 20.91 -6.54
C ALA A 6 17.21 19.90 -5.89
N SER A 7 17.11 19.75 -4.57
CA SER A 7 17.66 18.61 -3.83
C SER A 7 16.47 17.79 -3.31
N PRO A 8 16.25 16.56 -3.81
CA PRO A 8 15.07 15.77 -3.46
C PRO A 8 15.35 14.83 -2.29
N SER A 9 14.69 15.04 -1.14
CA SER A 9 14.61 14.10 -0.01
C SER A 9 13.71 14.74 1.06
N THR A 10 12.59 14.23 1.58
CA THR A 10 11.89 12.93 1.57
C THR A 10 10.47 13.24 2.12
N ILE A 11 9.39 12.48 1.85
CA ILE A 11 8.03 12.65 2.45
C ILE A 11 7.47 11.26 2.83
N GLY A 12 6.66 11.14 3.90
CA GLY A 12 6.32 9.86 4.56
C GLY A 12 4.84 9.60 4.92
N ALA A 13 4.50 8.30 4.89
CA ALA A 13 3.33 7.48 5.29
C ALA A 13 2.96 6.54 4.12
N PRO A 14 3.28 5.24 4.20
CA PRO A 14 2.61 4.30 5.09
C PRO A 14 3.58 3.38 5.86
N ALA A 15 3.04 2.61 6.80
CA ALA A 15 3.68 1.42 7.35
C ALA A 15 2.61 0.32 7.35
N LEU A 16 3.01 -0.93 7.11
CA LEU A 16 2.14 -2.07 7.30
C LEU A 16 2.04 -2.43 8.79
N ASP A 17 3.11 -2.19 9.53
CA ASP A 17 3.18 -2.40 10.97
C ASP A 17 2.72 -1.15 11.76
N ILE A 18 1.55 -1.25 12.41
CA ILE A 18 1.02 -0.20 13.28
C ILE A 18 1.91 0.06 14.50
N ASP A 19 2.55 -0.96 15.06
CA ASP A 19 3.43 -0.77 16.22
C ASP A 19 4.65 0.05 15.86
N ARG A 20 5.22 -0.20 14.69
CA ARG A 20 6.31 0.57 14.13
C ARG A 20 5.88 2.02 13.86
N LEU A 21 4.67 2.21 13.31
CA LEU A 21 4.10 3.55 13.09
C LEU A 21 3.90 4.32 14.40
N LEU A 22 3.31 3.70 15.41
CA LEU A 22 3.06 4.30 16.72
C LEU A 22 4.36 4.59 17.49
N ALA A 23 5.38 3.74 17.35
CA ALA A 23 6.67 3.91 18.01
C ALA A 23 7.42 5.18 17.54
N HIS A 24 7.18 5.62 16.31
CA HIS A 24 7.76 6.84 15.75
C HIS A 24 7.03 8.13 16.14
N LEU A 25 5.81 8.02 16.69
CA LEU A 25 5.09 9.19 17.17
C LEU A 25 5.70 9.69 18.50
N PRO A 26 5.81 11.02 18.70
CA PRO A 26 6.10 11.62 20.00
C PRO A 26 5.18 11.07 21.10
N ALA A 27 5.67 11.01 22.34
CA ALA A 27 4.96 10.32 23.43
C ALA A 27 3.56 10.89 23.70
N ASP A 28 3.41 12.22 23.63
CA ASP A 28 2.15 12.94 23.76
C ASP A 28 1.18 12.58 22.61
N ARG A 29 1.66 12.53 21.38
CA ARG A 29 0.88 12.14 20.19
C ARG A 29 0.51 10.68 20.18
N ARG A 30 1.43 9.81 20.59
CA ARG A 30 1.19 8.37 20.75
C ARG A 30 0.12 8.10 21.80
N ALA A 31 0.08 8.87 22.89
CA ALA A 31 -0.96 8.74 23.92
C ALA A 31 -2.35 9.07 23.37
N GLN A 32 -2.48 10.04 22.45
CA GLN A 32 -3.75 10.43 21.82
C GLN A 32 -4.36 9.30 20.99
N VAL A 33 -3.53 8.47 20.34
CA VAL A 33 -3.98 7.37 19.48
C VAL A 33 -3.76 6.00 20.09
N LYS A 34 -3.34 5.87 21.35
CA LYS A 34 -3.09 4.56 21.99
C LYS A 34 -4.32 3.65 21.96
N TRP A 35 -5.52 4.23 22.01
CA TRP A 35 -6.78 3.50 21.96
C TRP A 35 -7.02 2.78 20.63
N THR A 36 -6.37 3.18 19.53
CA THR A 36 -6.59 2.63 18.18
C THR A 36 -6.05 1.21 18.04
N ARG A 37 -5.06 0.83 18.85
CA ARG A 37 -4.36 -0.45 18.77
C ARG A 37 -5.31 -1.64 18.88
N LYS A 38 -6.10 -1.71 19.96
CA LYS A 38 -7.00 -2.84 20.21
C LYS A 38 -8.03 -3.04 19.09
N PRO A 39 -8.87 -2.06 18.72
CA PRO A 39 -9.86 -2.25 17.67
C PRO A 39 -9.23 -2.56 16.31
N PHE A 40 -8.02 -2.04 16.02
CA PHE A 40 -7.29 -2.46 14.83
C PHE A 40 -6.87 -3.93 14.89
N MET A 41 -6.29 -4.38 16.01
CA MET A 41 -5.88 -5.78 16.15
C MET A 41 -7.06 -6.74 16.16
N ASP A 42 -8.21 -6.36 16.74
CA ASP A 42 -9.44 -7.16 16.70
C ASP A 42 -9.93 -7.33 15.24
N ALA A 43 -9.80 -6.30 14.40
CA ALA A 43 -10.09 -6.39 12.97
C ALA A 43 -9.09 -7.28 12.23
N VAL A 44 -7.79 -7.15 12.51
CA VAL A 44 -6.75 -8.03 11.93
C VAL A 44 -7.01 -9.49 12.31
N GLU A 45 -7.33 -9.77 13.58
CA GLU A 45 -7.66 -11.11 14.06
C GLU A 45 -8.90 -11.68 13.35
N THR A 46 -9.88 -10.84 13.04
CA THR A 46 -11.06 -11.26 12.24
C THR A 46 -10.65 -11.69 10.83
N ALA A 47 -9.81 -10.91 10.14
CA ALA A 47 -9.33 -11.26 8.81
C ALA A 47 -8.43 -12.51 8.82
N LEU A 48 -7.65 -12.71 9.88
CA LEU A 48 -6.80 -13.91 10.04
C LEU A 48 -7.59 -15.21 10.23
N GLN A 49 -8.88 -15.16 10.59
CA GLN A 49 -9.71 -16.37 10.69
C GLN A 49 -9.91 -17.03 9.32
N SER A 50 -9.92 -16.24 8.25
CA SER A 50 -10.05 -16.71 6.87
C SER A 50 -9.41 -15.71 5.90
N PRO A 51 -8.07 -15.76 5.72
CA PRO A 51 -7.33 -14.77 4.93
C PRO A 51 -7.77 -14.63 3.46
N GLY A 52 -8.40 -15.66 2.90
CA GLY A 52 -8.94 -15.66 1.53
C GLY A 52 -10.40 -15.21 1.41
N ASP A 53 -11.07 -14.90 2.51
CA ASP A 53 -12.47 -14.47 2.51
C ASP A 53 -12.57 -12.95 2.32
N VAL A 54 -12.97 -12.55 1.11
CA VAL A 54 -13.08 -11.13 0.71
C VAL A 54 -14.14 -10.39 1.51
N ASP A 55 -15.24 -11.05 1.89
CA ASP A 55 -16.32 -10.41 2.66
C ASP A 55 -15.88 -10.15 4.10
N LEU A 56 -15.15 -11.10 4.71
CA LEU A 56 -14.53 -10.90 6.02
C LEU A 56 -13.45 -9.83 5.98
N LEU A 57 -12.63 -9.80 4.93
CA LEU A 57 -11.61 -8.75 4.74
C LEU A 57 -12.25 -7.36 4.57
N GLU A 58 -13.34 -7.25 3.81
CA GLU A 58 -14.09 -6.00 3.64
C GLU A 58 -14.70 -5.53 4.97
N SER A 59 -15.36 -6.42 5.70
CA SER A 59 -15.92 -6.10 7.01
C SER A 59 -14.82 -5.68 8.00
N ALA A 60 -13.74 -6.46 8.11
CA ALA A 60 -12.62 -6.17 9.00
C ALA A 60 -11.95 -4.84 8.66
N SER A 61 -11.67 -4.58 7.39
CA SER A 61 -11.05 -3.33 6.95
C SER A 61 -11.94 -2.11 7.21
N ARG A 62 -13.28 -2.24 7.12
CA ARG A 62 -14.21 -1.18 7.56
C ARG A 62 -14.13 -0.91 9.07
N HIS A 63 -14.03 -1.95 9.89
CA HIS A 63 -13.82 -1.79 11.34
C HIS A 63 -12.48 -1.13 11.67
N ALA A 64 -11.46 -1.36 10.84
CA ALA A 64 -10.14 -0.76 10.97
C ALA A 64 -10.06 0.70 10.46
N THR A 65 -11.05 1.20 9.70
CA THR A 65 -11.01 2.56 9.14
C THR A 65 -10.85 3.63 10.21
N LYS A 66 -11.71 3.65 11.22
CA LYS A 66 -11.67 4.67 12.28
C LYS A 66 -10.33 4.72 13.02
N PRO A 67 -9.75 3.59 13.50
CA PRO A 67 -8.44 3.63 14.12
C PRO A 67 -7.31 4.06 13.16
N ILE A 68 -7.35 3.64 11.88
CA ILE A 68 -6.36 4.06 10.87
C ILE A 68 -6.45 5.57 10.63
N THR A 69 -7.66 6.11 10.42
CA THR A 69 -7.86 7.54 10.18
C THR A 69 -7.38 8.38 11.35
N ALA A 70 -7.66 7.98 12.59
CA ALA A 70 -7.16 8.70 13.78
C ALA A 70 -5.63 8.73 13.86
N ILE A 71 -4.94 7.65 13.48
CA ILE A 71 -3.47 7.64 13.39
C ILE A 71 -3.01 8.58 12.28
N MET A 72 -3.66 8.53 11.11
CA MET A 72 -3.31 9.36 9.95
C MET A 72 -3.51 10.86 10.22
N GLU A 73 -4.55 11.24 10.97
CA GLU A 73 -4.76 12.63 11.42
C GLU A 73 -3.58 13.13 12.24
N VAL A 74 -3.14 12.35 13.24
CA VAL A 74 -1.97 12.72 14.06
C VAL A 74 -0.69 12.78 13.24
N VAL A 75 -0.48 11.83 12.32
CA VAL A 75 0.68 11.85 11.41
C VAL A 75 0.64 13.09 10.53
N ALA A 76 -0.50 13.43 9.97
CA ALA A 76 -0.64 14.59 9.09
C ALA A 76 -0.46 15.92 9.86
N GLU A 77 -0.91 16.01 11.12
CA GLU A 77 -0.65 17.18 11.97
C GLU A 77 0.85 17.38 12.20
N LEU A 78 1.59 16.29 12.42
CA LEU A 78 3.05 16.34 12.55
C LEU A 78 3.70 16.77 11.24
N LEU A 79 3.26 16.23 10.10
CA LEU A 79 3.82 16.56 8.79
C LEU A 79 3.61 18.04 8.39
N ALA A 80 2.55 18.67 8.89
CA ALA A 80 2.27 20.09 8.68
C ALA A 80 3.16 21.02 9.55
N SER A 81 3.84 20.50 10.57
CA SER A 81 4.72 21.29 11.44
C SER A 81 6.11 21.53 10.82
N PRO A 82 6.66 22.77 10.85
CA PRO A 82 8.02 23.07 10.39
C PRO A 82 9.12 22.28 11.11
N GLU A 83 8.91 21.92 12.38
CA GLU A 83 9.87 21.16 13.21
C GLU A 83 9.98 19.68 12.80
N PHE A 84 8.92 19.15 12.17
CA PHE A 84 8.86 17.78 11.65
C PHE A 84 9.14 17.68 10.15
N ALA A 85 9.33 18.82 9.48
CA ALA A 85 9.69 18.87 8.06
C ALA A 85 11.02 18.16 7.75
N VAL A 86 11.91 18.05 8.73
CA VAL A 86 13.22 17.38 8.63
C VAL A 86 13.13 15.86 8.88
N GLN A 87 12.07 15.34 9.51
CA GLN A 87 11.96 13.93 9.94
C GLN A 87 11.32 12.99 8.91
N ARG A 88 11.07 13.48 7.70
CA ARG A 88 10.26 12.82 6.68
C ARG A 88 10.86 11.54 6.07
N ALA A 89 12.17 11.30 6.24
CA ALA A 89 12.88 10.14 5.70
C ALA A 89 12.71 8.84 6.51
N SER A 90 12.39 8.94 7.81
CA SER A 90 12.28 7.77 8.70
C SER A 90 11.06 6.88 8.40
N LEU A 91 10.13 7.33 7.55
CA LEU A 91 8.84 6.68 7.32
C LEU A 91 8.83 5.74 6.12
N MET A 92 9.54 6.06 5.03
CA MET A 92 9.75 5.12 3.91
C MET A 92 10.65 3.94 4.30
N SER A 93 11.55 4.17 5.27
CA SER A 93 12.32 3.12 5.91
C SER A 93 11.41 2.06 6.56
N ASN A 94 10.21 2.42 7.03
CA ASN A 94 9.27 1.46 7.59
C ASN A 94 8.70 0.56 6.51
N LEU A 95 8.24 1.10 5.37
CA LEU A 95 7.82 0.26 4.25
C LEU A 95 8.96 -0.60 3.70
N GLU A 96 10.18 -0.07 3.60
CA GLU A 96 11.33 -0.87 3.15
C GLU A 96 11.68 -1.98 4.13
N ALA A 97 11.52 -1.72 5.42
CA ALA A 97 11.71 -2.73 6.45
C ALA A 97 10.54 -3.73 6.44
N ASP A 98 9.28 -3.29 6.31
CA ASP A 98 8.11 -4.16 6.17
C ASP A 98 8.20 -5.01 4.90
N GLN A 99 8.66 -4.42 3.80
CA GLN A 99 8.98 -5.12 2.55
C GLN A 99 10.05 -6.17 2.79
N ARG A 100 11.17 -5.81 3.42
CA ARG A 100 12.25 -6.76 3.70
C ARG A 100 11.78 -7.90 4.58
N ASP A 101 11.04 -7.60 5.64
CA ASP A 101 10.52 -8.58 6.59
C ASP A 101 9.54 -9.55 5.89
N LEU A 102 8.60 -9.02 5.10
CA LEU A 102 7.65 -9.83 4.33
C LEU A 102 8.29 -10.61 3.19
N SER A 103 9.17 -10.00 2.40
CA SER A 103 9.88 -10.67 1.31
C SER A 103 10.75 -11.81 1.83
N THR A 104 11.39 -11.63 2.98
CA THR A 104 12.18 -12.69 3.63
C THR A 104 11.28 -13.82 4.11
N PHE A 105 10.12 -13.49 4.67
CA PHE A 105 9.16 -14.47 5.18
C PHE A 105 8.54 -15.32 4.06
N VAL A 106 8.10 -14.71 2.95
CA VAL A 106 7.46 -15.47 1.87
C VAL A 106 8.45 -16.25 1.03
N GLY A 107 9.64 -15.71 0.77
CA GLY A 107 10.73 -16.38 0.04
C GLY A 107 10.48 -16.69 -1.45
N ASP A 108 9.21 -16.82 -1.87
CA ASP A 108 8.82 -17.02 -3.27
C ASP A 108 9.09 -15.74 -4.07
N PRO A 109 9.97 -15.76 -5.09
CA PRO A 109 10.33 -14.52 -5.73
C PRO A 109 9.17 -13.89 -6.54
N GLY A 110 8.12 -14.64 -6.87
CA GLY A 110 6.95 -14.18 -7.64
C GLY A 110 6.05 -13.36 -6.75
N VAL A 111 5.81 -13.86 -5.54
CA VAL A 111 5.13 -13.12 -4.48
C VAL A 111 5.95 -11.90 -4.06
N VAL A 112 7.29 -12.00 -4.01
CA VAL A 112 8.16 -10.85 -3.74
C VAL A 112 8.02 -9.76 -4.80
N ASP A 113 7.95 -10.12 -6.09
CA ASP A 113 7.71 -9.16 -7.18
C ASP A 113 6.33 -8.51 -7.06
N THR A 114 5.29 -9.27 -6.72
CA THR A 114 3.93 -8.77 -6.46
C THR A 114 3.91 -7.79 -5.28
N LEU A 115 4.61 -8.11 -4.20
CA LEU A 115 4.76 -7.24 -3.04
C LEU A 115 5.49 -5.94 -3.39
N ASP A 116 6.59 -6.02 -4.16
CA ASP A 116 7.33 -4.84 -4.62
C ASP A 116 6.44 -3.92 -5.47
N TRP A 117 5.63 -4.50 -6.36
CA TRP A 117 4.64 -3.75 -7.13
C TRP A 117 3.65 -3.03 -6.22
N CYS A 118 3.05 -3.73 -5.26
CA CYS A 118 2.04 -3.17 -4.35
C CYS A 118 2.60 -1.99 -3.56
N LEU A 119 3.75 -2.19 -2.92
CA LEU A 119 4.38 -1.17 -2.09
C LEU A 119 4.86 0.02 -2.91
N SER A 120 5.38 -0.21 -4.12
CA SER A 120 5.83 0.88 -4.98
C SER A 120 4.64 1.69 -5.53
N PHE A 121 3.53 1.04 -5.85
CA PHE A 121 2.27 1.73 -6.20
C PHE A 121 1.74 2.59 -5.05
N ILE A 122 1.66 2.01 -3.84
CA ILE A 122 1.24 2.72 -2.63
C ILE A 122 2.14 3.96 -2.40
N LYS A 123 3.46 3.81 -2.48
CA LYS A 123 4.41 4.94 -2.39
C LYS A 123 4.08 6.02 -3.43
N GLY A 124 3.76 5.62 -4.66
CA GLY A 124 3.32 6.51 -5.73
C GLY A 124 2.05 7.29 -5.38
N VAL A 125 1.02 6.61 -4.85
CA VAL A 125 -0.25 7.22 -4.40
C VAL A 125 0.01 8.26 -3.34
N TYR A 126 0.76 7.91 -2.29
CA TYR A 126 1.02 8.83 -1.19
C TYR A 126 1.85 10.04 -1.61
N ARG A 127 2.85 9.85 -2.47
CA ARG A 127 3.62 10.97 -3.05
C ARG A 127 2.72 11.94 -3.82
N GLU A 128 1.77 11.42 -4.58
CA GLU A 128 0.80 12.24 -5.29
C GLU A 128 -0.14 12.97 -4.32
N VAL A 129 -0.70 12.26 -3.32
CA VAL A 129 -1.54 12.90 -2.30
C VAL A 129 -0.79 14.05 -1.63
N TRP A 130 0.45 13.83 -1.19
CA TRP A 130 1.25 14.86 -0.52
C TRP A 130 1.63 16.04 -1.39
N SER A 131 1.85 15.83 -2.69
CA SER A 131 2.14 16.94 -3.61
C SER A 131 0.95 17.92 -3.70
N HIS A 132 -0.28 17.40 -3.54
CA HIS A 132 -1.52 18.19 -3.48
C HIS A 132 -1.86 18.72 -2.08
N LEU A 133 -1.34 18.11 -1.01
CA LEU A 133 -1.59 18.56 0.38
C LEU A 133 -0.99 19.93 0.69
N ALA A 134 0.03 20.39 -0.05
CA ALA A 134 0.65 21.69 0.17
C ALA A 134 -0.30 22.90 -0.04
N GLY A 135 -1.49 22.68 -0.63
CA GLY A 135 -2.49 23.72 -0.90
C GLY A 135 -3.91 23.49 -0.36
N ALA A 136 -4.19 22.35 0.29
CA ALA A 136 -5.55 21.95 0.69
C ALA A 136 -5.75 21.93 2.22
N ASN A 137 -6.98 22.19 2.69
CA ASN A 137 -7.38 22.03 4.09
C ASN A 137 -7.61 20.54 4.41
N TRP A 138 -6.52 19.78 4.45
CA TRP A 138 -6.52 18.32 4.60
C TRP A 138 -7.18 17.83 5.90
N GLN A 139 -7.18 18.66 6.95
CA GLN A 139 -7.85 18.35 8.22
C GLN A 139 -9.36 18.22 8.06
N ALA A 140 -9.96 18.99 7.14
CA ALA A 140 -11.38 18.87 6.80
C ALA A 140 -11.62 17.58 5.99
N ALA A 141 -10.80 17.30 4.99
CA ALA A 141 -10.93 16.09 4.16
C ALA A 141 -10.77 14.78 4.98
N LEU A 142 -9.84 14.74 5.94
CA LEU A 142 -9.70 13.59 6.84
C LEU A 142 -10.88 13.47 7.82
N ARG A 143 -11.38 14.59 8.36
CA ARG A 143 -12.57 14.60 9.23
C ARG A 143 -13.83 14.14 8.50
N ASP A 144 -14.02 14.57 7.26
CA ASP A 144 -15.15 14.15 6.41
C ASP A 144 -15.06 12.65 6.09
N ALA A 145 -13.85 12.13 5.89
CA ALA A 145 -13.63 10.68 5.75
C ALA A 145 -13.86 9.92 7.07
N ALA A 146 -13.53 10.53 8.21
CA ALA A 146 -13.72 9.93 9.54
C ALA A 146 -15.18 9.95 10.02
N SER A 147 -15.96 10.95 9.59
CA SER A 147 -17.37 11.11 9.96
C SER A 147 -18.29 10.11 9.25
N GLY A 148 -17.84 9.52 8.14
CA GLY A 148 -18.62 8.58 7.34
C GLY A 148 -19.81 9.25 6.62
N GLU A 149 -19.84 10.59 6.55
CA GLU A 149 -20.91 11.34 5.89
C GLU A 149 -20.80 11.32 4.36
N VAL A 150 -19.63 10.93 3.82
CA VAL A 150 -19.40 10.76 2.38
C VAL A 150 -19.43 9.28 2.03
N GLU A 151 -20.26 8.92 1.05
CA GLU A 151 -20.31 7.55 0.51
C GLU A 151 -18.96 7.19 -0.10
N GLU A 152 -18.36 6.12 0.41
CA GLU A 152 -17.06 5.63 -0.05
C GLU A 152 -17.19 5.14 -1.50
N THR A 153 -16.40 5.72 -2.41
CA THR A 153 -16.36 5.24 -3.79
C THR A 153 -15.80 3.82 -3.86
N PRO A 154 -16.20 3.00 -4.86
CA PRO A 154 -15.64 1.65 -5.04
C PRO A 154 -14.10 1.65 -5.12
N ALA A 155 -13.53 2.66 -5.77
CA ALA A 155 -12.08 2.83 -5.89
C ALA A 155 -11.40 3.07 -4.52
N ALA A 156 -11.98 3.93 -3.68
CA ALA A 156 -11.48 4.17 -2.32
C ALA A 156 -11.59 2.92 -1.45
N ALA A 157 -12.68 2.16 -1.59
CA ALA A 157 -12.87 0.90 -0.89
C ALA A 157 -11.81 -0.14 -1.29
N ALA A 158 -11.49 -0.24 -2.59
CA ALA A 158 -10.44 -1.12 -3.10
C ALA A 158 -9.06 -0.75 -2.53
N PHE A 159 -8.71 0.55 -2.54
CA PHE A 159 -7.46 0.99 -1.91
C PHE A 159 -7.39 0.64 -0.41
N ARG A 160 -8.48 0.85 0.33
CA ARG A 160 -8.57 0.48 1.75
C ARG A 160 -8.37 -1.02 1.96
N ARG A 161 -9.07 -1.88 1.20
CA ARG A 161 -8.93 -3.34 1.29
C ARG A 161 -7.52 -3.79 0.97
N GLY A 162 -6.92 -3.28 -0.11
CA GLY A 162 -5.56 -3.64 -0.51
C GLY A 162 -4.51 -3.24 0.53
N MET A 163 -4.61 -2.04 1.09
CA MET A 163 -3.77 -1.60 2.21
C MET A 163 -3.95 -2.51 3.43
N PHE A 164 -5.19 -2.80 3.82
CA PHE A 164 -5.48 -3.62 4.99
C PHE A 164 -4.98 -5.06 4.82
N ALA A 165 -5.13 -5.66 3.64
CA ALA A 165 -4.62 -6.99 3.32
C ALA A 165 -3.10 -7.08 3.55
N LEU A 166 -2.33 -6.08 3.12
CA LEU A 166 -0.89 -6.04 3.38
C LEU A 166 -0.54 -5.88 4.86
N MET A 167 -1.35 -5.13 5.63
CA MET A 167 -1.18 -5.03 7.08
C MET A 167 -1.43 -6.38 7.77
N VAL A 168 -2.45 -7.11 7.33
CA VAL A 168 -2.72 -8.47 7.83
C VAL A 168 -1.59 -9.42 7.42
N ALA A 169 -1.08 -9.34 6.18
CA ALA A 169 0.05 -10.15 5.74
C ALA A 169 1.30 -9.88 6.58
N SER A 170 1.57 -8.60 6.88
CA SER A 170 2.65 -8.19 7.78
C SER A 170 2.46 -8.83 9.16
N GLU A 171 1.23 -8.85 9.68
CA GLU A 171 0.94 -9.51 10.96
C GLU A 171 1.16 -11.03 10.94
N VAL A 172 0.80 -11.71 9.86
CA VAL A 172 1.09 -13.14 9.66
C VAL A 172 2.60 -13.39 9.80
N SER A 173 3.42 -12.60 9.10
CA SER A 173 4.88 -12.68 9.16
C SER A 173 5.40 -12.45 10.57
N ARG A 174 4.93 -11.40 11.28
CA ARG A 174 5.36 -11.10 12.65
C ARG A 174 5.04 -12.20 13.65
N ARG A 175 3.91 -12.88 13.48
CA ARG A 175 3.48 -13.99 14.34
C ARG A 175 4.16 -15.32 13.99
N GLY A 176 4.89 -15.40 12.87
CA GLY A 176 5.39 -16.66 12.34
C GLY A 176 4.24 -17.59 11.92
N GLY A 177 3.19 -17.03 11.33
CA GLY A 177 2.03 -17.78 10.83
C GLY A 177 2.33 -18.61 9.57
N ALA A 178 1.30 -19.08 8.88
CA ALA A 178 1.47 -19.82 7.64
C ALA A 178 1.92 -18.89 6.50
N VAL A 179 2.88 -19.33 5.69
CA VAL A 179 3.37 -18.53 4.56
C VAL A 179 2.26 -18.36 3.52
N GLU A 180 1.44 -19.39 3.31
CA GLU A 180 0.33 -19.41 2.36
C GLU A 180 -0.72 -18.34 2.65
N ASP A 181 -0.96 -18.03 3.93
CA ASP A 181 -1.87 -16.97 4.35
C ASP A 181 -1.33 -15.59 3.94
N ALA A 182 -0.03 -15.35 4.15
CA ALA A 182 0.62 -14.11 3.73
C ALA A 182 0.64 -13.96 2.20
N VAL A 183 0.90 -15.06 1.46
CA VAL A 183 0.84 -15.08 -0.01
C VAL A 183 -0.55 -14.70 -0.50
N THR A 184 -1.59 -15.35 0.05
CA THR A 184 -3.00 -15.08 -0.30
C THR A 184 -3.35 -13.61 -0.09
N LEU A 185 -2.94 -13.02 1.04
CA LEU A 185 -3.20 -11.62 1.36
C LEU A 185 -2.43 -10.66 0.45
N ILE A 186 -1.20 -11.00 0.03
CA ILE A 186 -0.42 -10.21 -0.93
C ILE A 186 -1.09 -10.23 -2.32
N ASP A 187 -1.59 -11.38 -2.75
CA ASP A 187 -2.29 -11.51 -4.04
C ASP A 187 -3.62 -10.74 -4.03
N ILE A 188 -4.39 -10.82 -2.94
CA ILE A 188 -5.59 -10.00 -2.75
C ILE A 188 -5.23 -8.52 -2.80
N ALA A 189 -4.17 -8.11 -2.09
CA ALA A 189 -3.72 -6.72 -2.10
C ALA A 189 -3.39 -6.23 -3.50
N PHE A 190 -2.71 -7.04 -4.30
CA PHE A 190 -2.40 -6.71 -5.69
C PHE A 190 -3.65 -6.46 -6.52
N LEU A 191 -4.65 -7.34 -6.44
CA LEU A 191 -5.89 -7.21 -7.21
C LEU A 191 -6.66 -5.95 -6.84
N GLU A 192 -6.81 -5.68 -5.53
CA GLU A 192 -7.51 -4.50 -5.02
C GLU A 192 -6.79 -3.19 -5.39
N LEU A 193 -5.45 -3.18 -5.30
CA LEU A 193 -4.65 -2.01 -5.67
C LEU A 193 -4.61 -1.79 -7.18
N ASP A 194 -4.64 -2.85 -8.00
CA ASP A 194 -4.75 -2.71 -9.46
C ASP A 194 -6.13 -2.18 -9.87
N GLU A 195 -7.22 -2.61 -9.21
CA GLU A 195 -8.54 -2.03 -9.43
C GLU A 195 -8.54 -0.52 -9.12
N PHE A 196 -7.96 -0.12 -7.99
CA PHE A 196 -7.79 1.29 -7.65
C PHE A 196 -6.96 2.03 -8.71
N ARG A 197 -5.83 1.45 -9.15
CA ARG A 197 -4.98 2.04 -10.20
C ARG A 197 -5.74 2.24 -11.50
N GLN A 198 -6.54 1.27 -11.93
CA GLN A 198 -7.37 1.37 -13.13
C GLN A 198 -8.44 2.46 -12.98
N ALA A 199 -9.05 2.59 -11.80
CA ALA A 199 -10.00 3.65 -11.52
C ALA A 199 -9.35 5.05 -11.58
N LEU A 200 -8.16 5.22 -10.99
CA LEU A 200 -7.39 6.46 -11.10
C LEU A 200 -7.05 6.81 -12.56
N ALA A 201 -6.62 5.81 -13.33
CA ALA A 201 -6.29 6.01 -14.75
C ALA A 201 -7.51 6.46 -15.57
N ARG A 202 -8.71 5.90 -15.32
CA ARG A 202 -9.97 6.37 -15.91
C ARG A 202 -10.28 7.82 -15.54
N GLY A 203 -9.88 8.25 -14.35
CA GLY A 203 -9.95 9.64 -13.89
C GLY A 203 -8.84 10.56 -14.41
N GLY A 204 -7.93 10.05 -15.26
CA GLY A 204 -6.81 10.82 -15.81
C GLY A 204 -5.56 10.88 -14.93
N LEU A 205 -5.56 10.20 -13.78
CA LEU A 205 -4.40 10.13 -12.89
C LEU A 205 -3.64 8.83 -13.08
N ILE A 206 -2.47 8.90 -13.71
CA ILE A 206 -1.63 7.73 -13.99
C ILE A 206 -0.50 7.66 -12.98
N ILE A 207 -0.60 6.73 -12.04
CA ILE A 207 0.45 6.44 -11.06
C ILE A 207 1.14 5.14 -11.48
N SER A 208 2.42 5.26 -11.89
CA SER A 208 3.26 4.12 -12.20
C SER A 208 3.90 3.59 -10.91
N PRO A 209 3.71 2.30 -10.57
CA PRO A 209 4.37 1.66 -9.42
C PRO A 209 5.88 1.87 -9.46
N PHE A 210 6.47 1.89 -10.65
CA PHE A 210 7.92 2.00 -10.81
C PHE A 210 8.34 3.27 -11.54
N ALA A 211 7.74 4.40 -11.16
CA ALA A 211 8.02 5.69 -11.77
C ALA A 211 9.50 6.12 -11.67
N GLU A 212 10.23 5.65 -10.66
CA GLU A 212 11.62 6.04 -10.38
C GLU A 212 12.65 5.09 -10.98
N GLU A 213 12.22 4.01 -11.65
CA GLU A 213 13.15 3.11 -12.31
C GLU A 213 13.87 3.78 -13.48
N THR A 214 15.19 3.61 -13.49
CA THR A 214 16.00 3.85 -14.68
C THR A 214 15.61 2.87 -15.79
N ARG A 215 15.91 3.23 -17.03
CA ARG A 215 15.71 2.34 -18.19
C ARG A 215 16.39 0.99 -18.01
N GLU A 216 17.59 0.97 -17.43
CA GLU A 216 18.35 -0.27 -17.20
C GLU A 216 17.73 -1.17 -16.13
N GLN A 217 17.16 -0.58 -15.08
CA GLN A 217 16.41 -1.34 -14.06
C GLN A 217 15.16 -1.95 -14.68
N ARG A 218 14.45 -1.17 -15.50
CA ARG A 218 13.24 -1.63 -16.18
C ARG A 218 13.52 -2.78 -17.13
N LEU A 219 14.57 -2.67 -17.95
CA LEU A 219 14.96 -3.75 -18.88
C LEU A 219 15.34 -5.02 -18.13
N ARG A 220 16.14 -4.92 -17.07
CA ARG A 220 16.50 -6.07 -16.22
C ARG A 220 15.27 -6.76 -15.62
N ARG A 221 14.28 -5.98 -15.18
CA ARG A 221 13.05 -6.54 -14.65
C ARG A 221 12.21 -7.22 -15.72
N VAL A 222 12.07 -6.61 -16.89
CA VAL A 222 11.41 -7.23 -18.04
C VAL A 222 12.08 -8.55 -18.40
N ASP A 223 13.40 -8.61 -18.46
CA ASP A 223 14.15 -9.85 -18.74
C ASP A 223 13.91 -10.92 -17.66
N THR A 224 13.82 -10.50 -16.39
CA THR A 224 13.49 -11.39 -15.26
C THR A 224 12.09 -11.96 -15.41
N TYR A 225 11.10 -11.13 -15.73
CA TYR A 225 9.73 -11.56 -15.97
C TYR A 225 9.62 -12.48 -17.19
N VAL A 226 10.30 -12.18 -18.29
CA VAL A 226 10.33 -13.03 -19.48
C VAL A 226 10.91 -14.40 -19.15
N THR A 227 12.02 -14.45 -18.41
CA THR A 227 12.64 -15.69 -17.96
C THR A 227 11.66 -16.50 -17.11
N ARG A 228 11.09 -15.86 -16.10
CA ARG A 228 10.13 -16.50 -15.19
C ARG A 228 8.88 -17.00 -15.91
N ILE A 229 8.27 -16.20 -16.79
CA ILE A 229 7.11 -16.63 -17.57
C ILE A 229 7.47 -17.88 -18.39
N ARG A 230 8.65 -17.94 -19.00
CA ARG A 230 9.10 -19.13 -19.74
C ARG A 230 9.32 -20.36 -18.85
N GLU A 231 9.73 -20.17 -17.61
CA GLU A 231 9.98 -21.26 -16.66
C GLU A 231 8.69 -21.77 -15.99
N THR A 232 7.70 -20.89 -15.79
CA THR A 232 6.47 -21.23 -15.07
C THR A 232 5.29 -21.58 -15.99
N PHE A 233 5.20 -20.97 -17.19
CA PHE A 233 4.05 -21.17 -18.08
C PHE A 233 4.23 -22.43 -18.92
N THR A 234 3.15 -23.19 -19.02
CA THR A 234 3.07 -24.32 -19.94
C THR A 234 2.80 -23.83 -21.36
N GLU A 235 3.06 -24.68 -22.37
CA GLU A 235 2.67 -24.39 -23.76
C GLU A 235 1.17 -24.12 -23.94
N ARG A 236 0.34 -24.59 -23.01
CA ARG A 236 -1.10 -24.30 -23.01
C ARG A 236 -1.36 -22.86 -22.59
N ASP A 237 -0.71 -22.39 -21.53
CA ASP A 237 -0.87 -21.03 -21.01
C ASP A 237 -0.42 -19.98 -22.03
N PHE A 238 0.68 -20.26 -22.74
CA PHE A 238 1.12 -19.41 -23.86
C PHE A 238 0.10 -19.35 -25.00
N ARG A 239 -0.54 -20.47 -25.35
CA ARG A 239 -1.61 -20.50 -26.37
C ARG A 239 -2.83 -19.71 -25.95
N GLU A 240 -3.22 -19.80 -24.67
CA GLU A 240 -4.34 -19.02 -24.11
C GLU A 240 -4.02 -17.51 -24.12
N LEU A 241 -2.79 -17.11 -23.75
CA LEU A 241 -2.32 -15.72 -23.86
C LEU A 241 -2.34 -15.19 -25.30
N ASP A 242 -1.83 -15.96 -26.26
CA ASP A 242 -1.82 -15.56 -27.67
C ASP A 242 -3.24 -15.39 -28.22
N SER A 243 -4.17 -16.27 -27.84
CA SER A 243 -5.59 -16.13 -28.17
C SER A 243 -6.21 -14.89 -27.54
N ALA A 244 -5.94 -14.59 -26.27
CA ALA A 244 -6.45 -13.40 -25.59
C ALA A 244 -5.93 -12.11 -26.24
N ARG A 245 -4.64 -12.06 -26.63
CA ARG A 245 -4.04 -10.92 -27.33
C ARG A 245 -4.70 -10.64 -28.68
N LEU A 246 -5.03 -11.70 -29.42
CA LEU A 246 -5.71 -11.57 -30.72
C LEU A 246 -7.14 -11.06 -30.59
N THR A 247 -7.80 -11.35 -29.47
CA THR A 247 -9.15 -10.84 -29.17
C THR A 247 -9.10 -9.36 -28.79
N SER A 248 -8.16 -8.94 -27.92
CA SER A 248 -8.03 -7.52 -27.51
C SER A 248 -7.56 -6.58 -28.61
N LEU A 249 -6.99 -7.10 -29.72
CA LEU A 249 -6.59 -6.31 -30.88
C LEU A 249 -7.70 -6.18 -31.93
N ARG A 250 -8.82 -6.91 -31.76
CA ARG A 250 -9.99 -6.86 -32.64
C ARG A 250 -11.11 -5.97 -32.11
N GLU A 251 -11.01 -5.57 -30.86
CA GLU A 251 -11.87 -4.56 -30.21
C GLU A 251 -11.19 -3.19 -30.25
#